data_AF-A0A6L9JPD8-F1
#
_entry.id   AF-A0A6L9JPD8-F1
#
_cell.length_a   1.000
_cell.length_b   1.000
_cell.length_c   1.000
_cell.angle_alpha   90.00
_cell.angle_beta   90.00
_cell.angle_gamma   90.00
#
_symmetry.space_group_name_H-M   'P 1'
#
loop_
_entity.id
_entity.type
_entity.pdbx_description
1 polymer ?
#
loop_
_entity_poly.entity_id
_entity_poly.type
_entity_poly.pdbx_seq_one_letter_code
_entity_poly.pdbx_strand_id
1 'polypeptide(L)'
;MREPPENLIIRAGGNPMTLPAFTAIREEINKINHPSQPAVNWPLIESLALTLFRSHGVDLQSAIYYTLARMQLSGLAGFTEGCELLAGVMVSQWDDLWPPQPAVRTDLLDWFNTRCGHALRQHDYTARDLRMIYRAERALQLIVDRLQQSDLKRLPKVENLLWFFQNTAKKLEQTRILPKPAAKPVQMPPLVYLASTEPAPSEPDTGDDAGYAPSQPKVQVRFPEPPPRPMSALQGFGLGLLLGAFVLTGTWLGFYRPLQQQFTALTDTCLSYTNILTRPRVIELFPHRLISIKNTT
;
A
#
# COMPACT_ATOMS: atom_id res chain seq x y z
N MET A 1 34.59 7.24 -3.45
CA MET A 1 34.84 6.22 -4.50
C MET A 1 33.52 5.52 -4.77
N ARG A 2 32.98 5.63 -5.99
CA ARG A 2 31.87 4.76 -6.42
C ARG A 2 32.56 3.50 -6.95
N GLU A 3 32.37 2.37 -6.28
CA GLU A 3 32.86 1.11 -6.81
C GLU A 3 32.23 0.87 -8.19
N PRO A 4 33.00 0.33 -9.16
CA PRO A 4 32.45 -0.02 -10.46
C PRO A 4 31.33 -1.06 -10.27
N PRO A 5 30.31 -1.10 -11.14
CA PRO A 5 29.28 -2.13 -11.07
C PRO A 5 29.95 -3.48 -11.34
N GLU A 6 30.32 -4.19 -10.28
CA GLU A 6 30.79 -5.56 -10.38
C GLU A 6 29.70 -6.39 -11.03
N ASN A 7 30.09 -7.11 -12.09
CA ASN A 7 29.18 -7.91 -12.89
C ASN A 7 28.68 -9.06 -12.01
N LEU A 8 27.51 -8.89 -11.38
CA LEU A 8 26.87 -9.91 -10.57
C LEU A 8 26.48 -11.06 -11.51
N ILE A 9 27.28 -12.12 -11.53
CA ILE A 9 26.95 -13.30 -12.33
C ILE A 9 25.77 -14.00 -11.62
N ILE A 10 24.59 -13.87 -12.20
CA ILE A 10 23.36 -14.47 -11.68
C ILE A 10 23.44 -16.00 -11.86
N ARG A 11 23.75 -16.70 -10.77
CA ARG A 11 23.77 -18.17 -10.69
C ARG A 11 22.82 -18.63 -9.60
N ALA A 12 22.17 -19.76 -9.82
CA ALA A 12 21.34 -20.40 -8.81
C ALA A 12 22.22 -20.84 -7.64
N GLY A 13 21.78 -20.50 -6.42
CA GLY A 13 22.43 -20.91 -5.18
C GLY A 13 21.83 -22.19 -4.62
N GLY A 14 22.56 -22.83 -3.70
CA GLY A 14 22.07 -23.99 -2.95
C GLY A 14 21.10 -23.62 -1.81
N ASN A 15 20.92 -24.52 -0.84
CA ASN A 15 20.06 -24.27 0.32
C ASN A 15 20.54 -23.09 1.20
N PRO A 16 19.76 -21.99 1.34
CA PRO A 16 20.16 -20.82 2.11
C PRO A 16 19.76 -20.88 3.59
N MET A 17 19.02 -21.92 4.04
CA MET A 17 18.34 -21.95 5.33
C MET A 17 19.25 -21.84 6.56
N THR A 18 20.52 -22.21 6.45
CA THR A 18 21.51 -22.13 7.53
C THR A 18 22.32 -20.83 7.50
N LEU A 19 22.14 -20.00 6.47
CA LEU A 19 22.93 -18.79 6.28
C LEU A 19 22.38 -17.65 7.16
N PRO A 20 23.23 -16.97 7.96
CA PRO A 20 22.78 -15.90 8.85
C PRO A 20 22.03 -14.78 8.13
N ALA A 21 22.49 -14.41 6.93
CA ALA A 21 21.84 -13.39 6.11
C ALA A 21 20.41 -13.78 5.73
N PHE A 22 20.18 -15.04 5.38
CA PHE A 22 18.85 -15.54 5.04
C PHE A 22 17.92 -15.60 6.26
N THR A 23 18.44 -16.05 7.41
CA THR A 23 17.68 -16.04 8.67
C THR A 23 17.22 -14.63 9.05
N ALA A 24 18.14 -13.65 8.98
CA ALA A 24 17.81 -12.25 9.26
C ALA A 24 16.78 -11.66 8.26
N ILE A 25 16.88 -12.00 6.97
CA ILE A 25 15.85 -11.61 5.98
C ILE A 25 14.48 -12.18 6.39
N ARG A 26 14.42 -13.45 6.78
CA ARG A 26 13.16 -14.10 7.18
C ARG A 26 12.56 -13.46 8.43
N GLU A 27 13.37 -13.10 9.41
CA GLU A 27 12.91 -12.38 10.60
C GLU A 27 12.25 -11.05 10.23
N GLU A 28 12.88 -10.26 9.36
CA GLU A 28 12.30 -9.00 8.86
C GLU A 28 11.00 -9.24 8.07
N ILE A 29 10.95 -10.24 7.19
CA ILE A 29 9.74 -10.55 6.41
C ILE A 29 8.60 -11.04 7.32
N ASN A 30 8.89 -11.78 8.38
CA ASN A 30 7.87 -12.29 9.31
C ASN A 30 7.14 -11.17 10.06
N LYS A 31 7.76 -9.99 10.23
CA LYS A 31 7.13 -8.82 10.83
C LYS A 31 5.86 -8.38 10.10
N ILE A 32 5.75 -8.64 8.79
CA ILE A 32 4.57 -8.33 7.96
C ILE A 32 3.30 -8.99 8.51
N ASN A 33 3.43 -10.18 9.11
CA ASN A 33 2.29 -10.95 9.63
C ASN A 33 2.16 -10.84 11.15
N HIS A 34 3.01 -10.05 11.81
CA HIS A 34 3.05 -10.01 13.26
C HIS A 34 1.89 -9.16 13.81
N PRO A 35 1.15 -9.63 14.84
CA PRO A 35 -0.02 -8.93 15.36
C PRO A 35 0.27 -7.50 15.83
N SER A 36 1.46 -7.26 16.38
CA SER A 36 1.88 -5.92 16.84
C SER A 36 2.36 -5.00 15.70
N GLN A 37 2.35 -5.46 14.45
CA GLN A 37 2.77 -4.74 13.24
C GLN A 37 4.08 -3.93 13.39
N PRO A 38 5.18 -4.58 13.82
CA PRO A 38 6.47 -3.90 13.91
C PRO A 38 6.92 -3.48 12.50
N ALA A 39 7.60 -2.33 12.42
CA ALA A 39 8.10 -1.81 11.16
C ALA A 39 9.12 -2.77 10.54
N VAL A 40 8.94 -3.07 9.25
CA VAL A 40 9.85 -3.90 8.45
C VAL A 40 11.02 -3.04 7.96
N ASN A 41 12.25 -3.51 8.12
CA ASN A 41 13.43 -2.83 7.59
C ASN A 41 13.72 -3.28 6.15
N TRP A 42 13.09 -2.61 5.17
CA TRP A 42 13.27 -2.93 3.75
C TRP A 42 14.71 -2.72 3.23
N PRO A 43 15.44 -1.64 3.57
CA PRO A 43 16.84 -1.48 3.17
C PRO A 43 17.74 -2.62 3.69
N LEU A 44 17.47 -3.11 4.91
CA LEU A 44 18.19 -4.24 5.47
C LEU A 44 17.95 -5.51 4.64
N ILE A 45 16.70 -5.83 4.31
CA ILE A 45 16.37 -6.99 3.47
C ILE A 45 17.10 -6.91 2.13
N GLU A 46 17.08 -5.75 1.46
CA GLU A 46 17.78 -5.54 0.18
C GLU A 46 19.28 -5.81 0.33
N SER A 47 19.93 -5.20 1.32
CA SER A 47 21.38 -5.33 1.53
C SER A 47 21.81 -6.77 1.85
N LEU A 48 21.04 -7.49 2.67
CA LEU A 48 21.30 -8.88 3.04
C LEU A 48 21.09 -9.81 1.84
N ALA A 49 20.06 -9.58 1.04
CA ALA A 49 19.80 -10.38 -0.15
C ALA A 49 20.91 -10.20 -1.20
N LEU A 50 21.37 -8.98 -1.43
CA LEU A 50 22.52 -8.74 -2.31
C LEU A 50 23.80 -9.41 -1.79
N THR A 51 24.01 -9.41 -0.47
CA THR A 51 25.14 -10.11 0.17
C THR A 51 25.04 -11.62 -0.03
N LEU A 52 23.84 -12.18 0.11
CA LEU A 52 23.54 -13.59 -0.15
C LEU A 52 23.82 -13.95 -1.62
N PHE A 53 23.32 -13.14 -2.57
CA PHE A 53 23.51 -13.38 -4.01
C PHE A 53 24.98 -13.39 -4.43
N ARG A 54 25.81 -12.53 -3.84
CA ARG A 54 27.25 -12.48 -4.12
C ARG A 54 28.01 -13.68 -3.58
N SER A 55 27.65 -14.16 -2.40
CA SER A 55 28.42 -15.18 -1.67
C SER A 55 27.98 -16.61 -1.96
N HIS A 56 26.67 -16.83 -2.15
CA HIS A 56 26.05 -18.16 -2.23
C HIS A 56 25.27 -18.40 -3.52
N GLY A 57 24.94 -17.33 -4.25
CA GLY A 57 24.05 -17.38 -5.41
C GLY A 57 22.61 -17.07 -5.05
N VAL A 58 21.74 -17.13 -6.06
CA VAL A 58 20.34 -16.71 -5.98
C VAL A 58 19.44 -17.92 -5.79
N ASP A 59 18.62 -17.91 -4.74
CA ASP A 59 17.51 -18.85 -4.58
C ASP A 59 16.17 -18.14 -4.81
N LEU A 60 15.11 -18.91 -5.08
CA LEU A 60 13.79 -18.36 -5.41
C LEU A 60 13.22 -17.51 -4.27
N GLN A 61 13.36 -17.97 -3.03
CA GLN A 61 12.74 -17.32 -1.88
C GLN A 61 13.42 -16.00 -1.56
N SER A 62 14.76 -15.96 -1.55
CA SER A 62 15.50 -14.72 -1.35
C SER A 62 15.34 -13.74 -2.52
N ALA A 63 15.24 -14.21 -3.77
CA ALA A 63 14.92 -13.37 -4.93
C ALA A 63 13.53 -12.72 -4.82
N ILE A 64 12.54 -13.46 -4.32
CA ILE A 64 11.19 -12.94 -4.05
C ILE A 64 11.23 -11.87 -2.95
N TYR A 65 11.96 -12.11 -1.86
CA TYR A 65 12.09 -11.13 -0.76
C TYR A 65 12.85 -9.88 -1.17
N TYR A 66 13.91 -10.03 -1.95
CA TYR A 66 14.63 -8.92 -2.57
C TYR A 66 13.70 -8.09 -3.46
N THR A 67 12.94 -8.73 -4.35
CA THR A 67 12.00 -8.05 -5.24
C THR A 67 10.94 -7.27 -4.46
N LEU A 68 10.41 -7.87 -3.38
CA LEU A 68 9.47 -7.20 -2.49
C LEU A 68 10.12 -5.97 -1.83
N ALA A 69 11.34 -6.09 -1.31
CA ALA A 69 12.07 -4.97 -0.71
C ALA A 69 12.34 -3.85 -1.73
N ARG A 70 12.81 -4.19 -2.93
CA ARG A 70 13.01 -3.22 -4.02
C ARG A 70 11.72 -2.49 -4.38
N MET A 71 10.60 -3.21 -4.46
CA MET A 71 9.30 -2.58 -4.72
C MET A 71 8.92 -1.59 -3.61
N GLN A 72 9.18 -1.91 -2.35
CA GLN A 72 8.86 -1.02 -1.23
C GLN A 72 9.75 0.23 -1.21
N LEU A 73 11.00 0.11 -1.64
CA LEU A 73 11.96 1.22 -1.66
C LEU A 73 11.88 2.11 -2.89
N SER A 74 11.58 1.52 -4.06
CA SER A 74 11.66 2.20 -5.36
C SER A 74 10.38 2.07 -6.19
N GLY A 75 9.28 1.63 -5.58
CA GLY A 75 7.98 1.50 -6.23
C GLY A 75 8.01 0.58 -7.45
N LEU A 76 7.35 1.03 -8.52
CA LEU A 76 7.27 0.31 -9.79
C LEU A 76 8.66 -0.01 -10.37
N ALA A 77 9.63 0.88 -10.21
CA ALA A 77 10.97 0.65 -10.74
C ALA A 77 11.66 -0.53 -10.07
N GLY A 78 11.60 -0.58 -8.73
CA GLY A 78 12.17 -1.69 -7.97
C GLY A 78 11.44 -3.01 -8.21
N PHE A 79 10.12 -2.98 -8.36
CA PHE A 79 9.34 -4.17 -8.76
C PHE A 79 9.80 -4.71 -10.12
N THR A 80 9.94 -3.82 -11.10
CA THR A 80 10.34 -4.18 -12.47
C THR A 80 11.72 -4.86 -12.49
N GLU A 81 12.71 -4.24 -11.84
CA GLU A 81 14.07 -4.79 -11.79
C GLU A 81 14.13 -6.13 -11.06
N GLY A 82 13.37 -6.29 -9.97
CA GLY A 82 13.30 -7.57 -9.26
C GLY A 82 12.58 -8.65 -10.09
N CYS A 83 11.54 -8.31 -10.84
CA CYS A 83 10.91 -9.24 -11.78
C CYS A 83 11.86 -9.66 -12.92
N GLU A 84 12.71 -8.75 -13.42
CA GLU A 84 13.72 -9.10 -14.41
C GLU A 84 14.78 -10.06 -13.83
N LEU A 85 15.21 -9.86 -12.59
CA LEU A 85 16.08 -10.80 -11.88
C LEU A 85 15.41 -12.18 -11.74
N LEU A 86 14.16 -12.21 -11.26
CA LEU A 86 13.38 -13.44 -11.11
C LEU A 86 13.24 -14.17 -12.45
N ALA A 87 12.87 -13.46 -13.52
CA ALA A 87 12.77 -14.01 -14.85
C ALA A 87 14.11 -14.60 -15.33
N GLY A 88 15.21 -13.87 -15.13
CA GLY A 88 16.55 -14.33 -15.49
C GLY A 88 16.94 -15.64 -14.82
N VAL A 89 16.72 -15.76 -13.51
CA VAL A 89 17.03 -16.99 -12.76
C VAL A 89 16.07 -18.12 -13.12
N MET A 90 14.77 -17.85 -13.18
CA MET A 90 13.77 -18.87 -13.48
C MET A 90 13.89 -19.43 -14.89
N VAL A 91 14.13 -18.59 -15.90
CA VAL A 91 14.28 -19.07 -17.28
C VAL A 91 15.57 -19.86 -17.46
N SER A 92 16.67 -19.44 -16.83
CA SER A 92 17.98 -20.07 -17.03
C SER A 92 18.20 -21.34 -16.21
N GLN A 93 17.70 -21.38 -14.97
CA GLN A 93 18.14 -22.35 -13.96
C GLN A 93 16.97 -22.91 -13.13
N TRP A 94 15.76 -22.98 -13.70
CA TRP A 94 14.57 -23.47 -12.99
C TRP A 94 14.77 -24.81 -12.27
N ASP A 95 15.41 -25.77 -12.92
CA ASP A 95 15.52 -27.12 -12.39
C ASP A 95 16.44 -27.17 -11.17
N ASP A 96 17.54 -26.40 -11.21
CA ASP A 96 18.53 -26.27 -10.13
C ASP A 96 18.14 -25.25 -9.03
N LEU A 97 17.08 -24.46 -9.25
CA LEU A 97 16.71 -23.36 -8.36
C LEU A 97 16.18 -23.85 -7.00
N TRP A 98 16.80 -23.45 -5.91
CA TRP A 98 16.26 -23.76 -4.57
C TRP A 98 15.00 -22.92 -4.27
N PRO A 99 13.96 -23.45 -3.59
CA PRO A 99 13.80 -24.82 -3.06
C PRO A 99 13.54 -25.87 -4.13
N PRO A 100 13.99 -27.13 -3.96
CA PRO A 100 13.79 -28.18 -4.96
C PRO A 100 12.34 -28.67 -5.05
N GLN A 101 11.51 -28.48 -4.00
CA GLN A 101 10.14 -28.96 -3.99
C GLN A 101 9.22 -28.08 -4.86
N PRO A 102 8.58 -28.63 -5.92
CA PRO A 102 7.75 -27.84 -6.83
C PRO A 102 6.55 -27.16 -6.13
N ALA A 103 5.92 -27.84 -5.18
CA ALA A 103 4.81 -27.28 -4.42
C ALA A 103 5.21 -26.02 -3.62
N VAL A 104 6.40 -26.03 -3.01
CA VAL A 104 6.92 -24.88 -2.26
C VAL A 104 7.23 -23.72 -3.20
N ARG A 105 7.78 -23.98 -4.39
CA ARG A 105 7.99 -22.95 -5.42
C ARG A 105 6.67 -22.29 -5.82
N THR A 106 5.62 -23.08 -6.04
CA THR A 106 4.28 -22.56 -6.35
C THR A 106 3.74 -21.69 -5.23
N ASP A 107 3.86 -22.12 -3.97
CA ASP A 107 3.33 -21.36 -2.83
C ASP A 107 4.10 -20.05 -2.60
N LEU A 108 5.43 -20.04 -2.80
CA LEU A 108 6.25 -18.84 -2.77
C LEU A 108 5.83 -17.83 -3.85
N LEU A 109 5.59 -18.29 -5.07
CA LEU A 109 5.17 -17.44 -6.19
C LEU A 109 3.74 -16.90 -6.00
N ASP A 110 2.84 -17.67 -5.40
CA ASP A 110 1.50 -17.20 -5.04
C ASP A 110 1.53 -16.16 -3.91
N TRP A 111 2.40 -16.38 -2.91
CA TRP A 111 2.62 -15.41 -1.86
C TRP A 111 3.17 -14.09 -2.45
N PHE A 112 4.16 -14.19 -3.34
CA PHE A 112 4.71 -13.04 -4.07
C PHE A 112 3.62 -12.29 -4.86
N ASN A 113 2.82 -13.01 -5.63
CA ASN A 113 1.72 -12.46 -6.42
C ASN A 113 0.71 -11.69 -5.55
N THR A 114 0.33 -12.27 -4.41
CA THR A 114 -0.61 -11.66 -3.47
C THR A 114 -0.04 -10.37 -2.87
N ARG A 115 1.22 -10.40 -2.44
CA ARG A 115 1.88 -9.25 -1.80
C ARG A 115 2.11 -8.10 -2.77
N CYS A 116 2.66 -8.38 -3.94
CA CYS A 116 2.92 -7.36 -4.94
C CYS A 116 1.62 -6.83 -5.55
N GLY A 117 0.66 -7.71 -5.82
CA GLY A 117 -0.62 -7.32 -6.41
C GLY A 117 -1.40 -6.34 -5.55
N HIS A 118 -1.32 -6.42 -4.22
CA HIS A 118 -1.94 -5.42 -3.35
C HIS A 118 -1.30 -4.03 -3.50
N ALA A 119 0.04 -3.96 -3.37
CA ALA A 119 0.77 -2.70 -3.45
C ALA A 119 0.64 -2.04 -4.84
N LEU A 120 0.77 -2.83 -5.91
CA LEU A 120 0.71 -2.35 -7.29
C LEU A 120 -0.66 -1.82 -7.68
N ARG A 121 -1.75 -2.37 -7.14
CA ARG A 121 -3.11 -1.87 -7.40
C ARG A 121 -3.41 -0.53 -6.73
N GLN A 122 -2.65 -0.16 -5.71
CA GLN A 122 -2.77 1.13 -5.02
C GLN A 122 -1.92 2.23 -5.67
N HIS A 123 -1.06 1.86 -6.63
CA HIS A 123 -0.20 2.81 -7.31
C HIS A 123 -0.99 3.61 -8.36
N ASP A 124 -0.75 4.91 -8.44
CA ASP A 124 -1.33 5.77 -9.48
C ASP A 124 -0.39 5.80 -10.69
N TYR A 125 -0.84 5.18 -11.79
CA TYR A 125 -0.01 5.03 -12.99
C TYR A 125 -0.22 6.19 -13.95
N THR A 126 0.87 6.68 -14.52
CA THR A 126 0.88 7.75 -15.50
C THR A 126 1.52 7.31 -16.82
N ALA A 127 1.37 8.14 -17.87
CA ALA A 127 2.00 7.87 -19.15
C ALA A 127 3.54 7.81 -19.10
N ARG A 128 4.19 8.32 -18.03
CA ARG A 128 5.65 8.23 -17.84
C ARG A 128 6.08 6.83 -17.42
N ASP A 129 5.18 6.07 -16.82
CA ASP A 129 5.45 4.74 -16.26
C ASP A 129 5.40 3.64 -17.32
N LEU A 130 4.89 3.95 -18.53
CA LEU A 130 4.70 3.02 -19.64
C LEU A 130 5.94 2.17 -19.92
N ARG A 131 7.15 2.79 -19.88
CA ARG A 131 8.40 2.06 -20.12
C ARG A 131 8.65 0.99 -19.06
N MET A 132 8.39 1.31 -17.79
CA MET A 132 8.58 0.35 -16.69
C MET A 132 7.48 -0.71 -16.69
N ILE A 133 6.24 -0.33 -17.02
CA ILE A 133 5.13 -1.26 -17.21
C ILE A 133 5.47 -2.32 -18.25
N TYR A 134 5.98 -1.93 -19.43
CA TYR A 134 6.33 -2.88 -20.48
C TYR A 134 7.49 -3.80 -20.10
N ARG A 135 8.47 -3.29 -19.36
CA ARG A 135 9.56 -4.12 -18.83
C ARG A 135 9.05 -5.15 -17.82
N ALA A 136 8.19 -4.72 -16.89
CA ALA A 136 7.58 -5.60 -15.91
C ALA A 136 6.69 -6.66 -16.58
N GLU A 137 5.86 -6.24 -17.55
CA GLU A 137 5.04 -7.13 -18.38
C GLU A 137 5.91 -8.20 -19.05
N ARG A 138 7.00 -7.79 -19.72
CA ARG A 138 7.88 -8.74 -20.41
C ARG A 138 8.52 -9.73 -19.45
N ALA A 139 9.00 -9.27 -18.30
CA ALA A 139 9.59 -10.14 -17.29
C ALA A 139 8.55 -11.13 -16.73
N LEU A 140 7.34 -10.68 -16.42
CA LEU A 140 6.25 -11.53 -15.96
C LEU A 140 5.81 -12.54 -17.02
N GLN A 141 5.79 -12.15 -18.30
CA GLN A 141 5.52 -13.07 -19.41
C GLN A 141 6.53 -14.21 -19.45
N LEU A 142 7.83 -13.90 -19.36
CA LEU A 142 8.89 -14.91 -19.33
C LEU A 142 8.74 -15.87 -18.15
N ILE A 143 8.35 -15.35 -16.98
CA ILE A 143 8.07 -16.16 -15.80
C ILE A 143 6.88 -17.10 -16.07
N VAL A 144 5.76 -16.58 -16.60
CA VAL A 144 4.55 -17.37 -16.91
C VAL A 144 4.86 -18.46 -17.95
N ASP A 145 5.56 -18.11 -19.02
CA ASP A 145 5.95 -19.06 -20.08
C ASP A 145 6.80 -20.19 -19.50
N ARG A 146 7.77 -19.87 -18.63
CA ARG A 146 8.60 -20.90 -17.97
C ARG A 146 7.78 -21.80 -17.06
N LEU A 147 6.84 -21.23 -16.29
CA LEU A 147 5.98 -22.00 -15.39
C LEU A 147 5.07 -22.97 -16.16
N GLN A 148 4.55 -22.56 -17.33
CA GLN A 148 3.73 -23.43 -18.19
C GLN A 148 4.53 -24.60 -18.79
N GLN A 149 5.83 -24.41 -19.01
CA GLN A 149 6.74 -25.47 -19.50
C GLN A 149 7.25 -26.39 -18.39
N SER A 150 6.94 -26.08 -17.12
CA SER A 150 7.44 -26.81 -15.96
C SER A 150 6.44 -27.88 -15.52
N ASP A 151 6.94 -29.00 -14.97
CA ASP A 151 6.09 -30.07 -14.42
C ASP A 151 5.53 -29.69 -13.03
N LEU A 152 4.60 -28.73 -13.03
CA LEU A 152 3.90 -28.26 -11.85
C LEU A 152 2.48 -28.83 -11.79
N LYS A 153 2.16 -29.53 -10.69
CA LYS A 153 0.78 -30.01 -10.42
C LYS A 153 -0.25 -28.87 -10.40
N ARG A 154 0.19 -27.67 -10.02
CA ARG A 154 -0.62 -26.46 -9.93
C ARG A 154 0.23 -25.27 -10.36
N LEU A 155 -0.27 -24.51 -11.32
CA LEU A 155 0.36 -23.27 -11.75
C LEU A 155 0.10 -22.15 -10.72
N PRO A 156 1.14 -21.38 -10.33
CA PRO A 156 0.96 -20.21 -9.48
C PRO A 156 0.34 -19.08 -10.29
N LYS A 157 -0.40 -18.18 -9.61
CA LYS A 157 -1.26 -17.18 -10.24
C LYS A 157 -0.52 -15.91 -10.68
N VAL A 158 0.75 -16.03 -11.09
CA VAL A 158 1.58 -14.91 -11.55
C VAL A 158 0.98 -14.22 -12.79
N GLU A 159 0.22 -14.96 -13.59
CA GLU A 159 -0.56 -14.44 -14.73
C GLU A 159 -1.51 -13.29 -14.33
N ASN A 160 -1.98 -13.24 -13.08
CA ASN A 160 -2.81 -12.13 -12.61
C ASN A 160 -2.08 -10.78 -12.67
N LEU A 161 -0.78 -10.77 -12.31
CA LEU A 161 0.04 -9.56 -12.39
C LEU A 161 0.33 -9.20 -13.85
N LEU A 162 0.61 -10.20 -14.69
CA LEU A 162 0.82 -9.99 -16.12
C LEU A 162 -0.40 -9.31 -16.77
N TRP A 163 -1.58 -9.87 -16.56
CA TRP A 163 -2.84 -9.32 -17.07
C TRP A 163 -3.11 -7.91 -16.54
N PHE A 164 -2.81 -7.67 -15.25
CA PHE A 164 -2.91 -6.34 -14.65
C PHE A 164 -2.03 -5.31 -15.38
N PHE A 165 -0.77 -5.63 -15.66
CA PHE A 165 0.12 -4.71 -16.37
C PHE A 165 -0.29 -4.50 -17.84
N GLN A 166 -0.71 -5.56 -18.54
CA GLN A 166 -1.24 -5.46 -19.90
C GLN A 166 -2.43 -4.51 -20.00
N ASN A 167 -3.37 -4.59 -19.06
CA ASN A 167 -4.52 -3.70 -19.04
C ASN A 167 -4.17 -2.27 -18.64
N THR A 168 -3.23 -2.13 -17.71
CA THR A 168 -2.72 -0.82 -17.29
C THR A 168 -2.05 -0.12 -18.46
N ALA A 169 -1.20 -0.83 -19.23
CA ALA A 169 -0.58 -0.32 -20.45
C ALA A 169 -1.64 0.14 -21.47
N LYS A 170 -2.60 -0.73 -21.82
CA LYS A 170 -3.69 -0.41 -22.75
C LYS A 170 -4.48 0.83 -22.35
N LYS A 171 -4.83 0.96 -21.06
CA LYS A 171 -5.58 2.12 -20.53
C LYS A 171 -4.77 3.41 -20.68
N LEU A 172 -3.47 3.38 -20.37
CA LEU A 172 -2.60 4.54 -20.44
C LEU A 172 -2.35 4.96 -21.90
N GLU A 173 -2.22 4.02 -22.82
CA GLU A 173 -2.09 4.30 -24.24
C GLU A 173 -3.35 4.93 -24.83
N GLN A 174 -4.53 4.39 -24.52
CA GLN A 174 -5.80 4.99 -24.93
C GLN A 174 -5.95 6.42 -24.42
N THR A 175 -5.57 6.66 -23.15
CA THR A 175 -5.58 8.00 -22.55
C THR A 175 -4.58 8.94 -23.24
N ARG A 176 -3.45 8.43 -23.73
CA ARG A 176 -2.45 9.21 -24.47
C ARG A 176 -2.93 9.57 -25.89
N ILE A 177 -3.68 8.69 -26.54
CA ILE A 177 -4.17 8.87 -27.92
C ILE A 177 -5.36 9.84 -27.94
N LEU A 178 -6.23 9.82 -26.93
CA LEU A 178 -7.35 10.74 -26.83
C LEU A 178 -6.85 12.16 -26.50
N PRO A 179 -7.15 13.19 -27.33
CA PRO A 179 -6.80 14.56 -27.02
C PRO A 179 -7.49 14.98 -25.71
N LYS A 180 -6.74 15.62 -24.80
CA LYS A 180 -7.34 16.30 -23.64
C LYS A 180 -8.43 17.25 -24.16
N PRO A 181 -9.70 17.15 -23.73
CA PRO A 181 -10.74 18.06 -24.20
C PRO A 181 -10.28 19.49 -23.98
N ALA A 182 -10.26 20.29 -25.06
CA ALA A 182 -10.00 21.71 -24.95
C ALA A 182 -10.98 22.28 -23.92
N ALA A 183 -10.46 23.04 -22.94
CA ALA A 183 -11.29 23.71 -21.96
C ALA A 183 -12.35 24.51 -22.73
N LYS A 184 -13.64 24.24 -22.46
CA LYS A 184 -14.74 25.01 -23.07
C LYS A 184 -14.47 26.49 -22.80
N PRO A 185 -14.54 27.37 -23.82
CA PRO A 185 -14.28 28.79 -23.62
C PRO A 185 -15.24 29.30 -22.54
N VAL A 186 -14.67 29.89 -21.50
CA VAL A 186 -15.42 30.56 -20.44
C VAL A 186 -16.16 31.73 -21.10
N GLN A 187 -17.45 31.57 -21.35
CA GLN A 187 -18.29 32.69 -21.79
C GLN A 187 -18.41 33.65 -20.60
N MET A 188 -17.69 34.77 -20.65
CA MET A 188 -17.88 35.82 -19.66
C MET A 188 -19.26 36.45 -19.86
N PRO A 189 -20.09 36.58 -18.81
CA PRO A 189 -21.35 37.30 -18.93
C PRO A 189 -21.10 38.76 -19.31
N PRO A 190 -21.98 39.38 -20.12
CA PRO A 190 -21.80 40.75 -20.57
C PRO A 190 -21.84 41.72 -19.38
N LEU A 191 -20.83 42.58 -19.29
CA LEU A 191 -20.75 43.63 -18.29
C LEU A 191 -21.75 44.74 -18.67
N VAL A 192 -22.88 44.80 -17.98
CA VAL A 192 -23.86 45.90 -18.15
C VAL A 192 -23.40 47.07 -17.28
N TYR A 193 -22.92 48.14 -17.92
CA TYR A 193 -22.63 49.40 -17.24
C TYR A 193 -23.95 50.16 -17.06
N LEU A 194 -24.49 50.17 -15.84
CA LEU A 194 -25.59 51.05 -15.48
C LEU A 194 -25.02 52.47 -15.36
N ALA A 195 -25.18 53.27 -16.41
CA ALA A 195 -24.96 54.71 -16.32
C ALA A 195 -25.98 55.28 -15.32
N SER A 196 -25.50 55.72 -14.15
CA SER A 196 -26.29 56.49 -13.20
C SER A 196 -26.56 57.86 -13.80
N THR A 197 -27.81 58.12 -14.20
CA THR A 197 -28.26 59.45 -14.60
C THR A 197 -28.68 60.21 -13.34
N GLU A 198 -27.93 61.26 -13.03
CA GLU A 198 -28.24 62.29 -12.03
C GLU A 198 -29.43 63.15 -12.52
N PRO A 199 -30.39 63.56 -11.66
CA PRO A 199 -31.61 64.21 -12.11
C PRO A 199 -31.64 65.73 -11.86
N ALA A 200 -32.00 66.52 -12.88
CA ALA A 200 -32.51 67.91 -12.75
C ALA A 200 -33.21 68.34 -14.07
N PRO A 201 -34.05 69.40 -14.13
CA PRO A 201 -35.51 69.26 -14.04
C PRO A 201 -36.36 69.97 -15.13
N SER A 202 -37.62 69.51 -15.26
CA SER A 202 -38.91 70.17 -15.63
C SER A 202 -39.17 70.94 -16.95
N GLU A 203 -40.21 70.43 -17.65
CA GLU A 203 -41.31 71.09 -18.42
C GLU A 203 -41.06 71.77 -19.80
N PRO A 204 -42.10 72.02 -20.65
CA PRO A 204 -43.20 71.13 -21.09
C PRO A 204 -43.52 71.22 -22.62
N ASP A 205 -44.40 70.30 -23.07
CA ASP A 205 -45.41 70.46 -24.14
C ASP A 205 -45.05 70.41 -25.65
N THR A 206 -46.08 70.02 -26.43
CA THR A 206 -46.24 69.83 -27.89
C THR A 206 -45.69 68.50 -28.42
N GLY A 207 -46.38 67.70 -29.23
CA GLY A 207 -47.66 67.80 -29.93
C GLY A 207 -47.75 66.61 -30.90
N ASP A 208 -48.97 66.34 -31.37
CA ASP A 208 -49.37 65.53 -32.53
C ASP A 208 -48.99 64.03 -32.64
N ASP A 209 -50.03 63.22 -32.41
CA ASP A 209 -50.79 62.46 -33.42
C ASP A 209 -50.12 61.42 -34.36
N ALA A 210 -50.95 60.44 -34.71
CA ALA A 210 -50.83 59.48 -35.81
C ALA A 210 -49.92 58.24 -35.62
N GLY A 211 -50.52 57.23 -35.00
CA GLY A 211 -50.72 55.89 -35.58
C GLY A 211 -49.61 55.23 -36.41
N TYR A 212 -49.03 54.16 -35.87
CA TYR A 212 -48.85 52.90 -36.61
C TYR A 212 -48.57 51.77 -35.61
N ALA A 213 -49.39 50.74 -35.61
CA ALA A 213 -49.11 49.49 -34.91
C ALA A 213 -48.43 48.51 -35.89
N PRO A 214 -47.25 47.97 -35.54
CA PRO A 214 -46.85 46.67 -36.04
C PRO A 214 -46.74 45.66 -34.89
N SER A 215 -47.43 44.54 -35.10
CA SER A 215 -47.37 43.26 -34.40
C SER A 215 -45.99 42.89 -33.84
N GLN A 216 -45.88 42.81 -32.51
CA GLN A 216 -44.78 42.10 -31.85
C GLN A 216 -45.07 40.58 -31.83
N PRO A 217 -44.17 39.70 -32.30
CA PRO A 217 -44.25 38.29 -32.01
C PRO A 217 -43.84 38.06 -30.54
N LYS A 218 -44.78 37.57 -29.74
CA LYS A 218 -44.57 37.23 -28.33
C LYS A 218 -43.69 35.98 -28.23
N VAL A 219 -42.38 36.16 -28.20
CA VAL A 219 -41.42 35.09 -27.88
C VAL A 219 -41.49 34.83 -26.37
N GLN A 220 -42.24 33.80 -25.96
CA GLN A 220 -42.18 33.28 -24.61
C GLN A 220 -40.93 32.42 -24.43
N VAL A 221 -39.91 32.98 -23.80
CA VAL A 221 -38.73 32.24 -23.33
C VAL A 221 -39.13 31.49 -22.05
N ARG A 222 -39.29 30.18 -22.14
CA ARG A 222 -39.47 29.31 -20.98
C ARG A 222 -38.10 28.93 -20.44
N PHE A 223 -37.70 29.56 -19.34
CA PHE A 223 -36.49 29.19 -18.61
C PHE A 223 -36.65 27.78 -17.99
N PRO A 224 -35.64 26.90 -18.05
CA PRO A 224 -35.63 25.67 -17.25
C PRO A 224 -35.57 26.05 -15.75
N GLU A 225 -36.25 25.29 -14.90
CA GLU A 225 -36.19 25.49 -13.44
C GLU A 225 -34.74 25.44 -12.94
N PRO A 226 -34.34 26.35 -12.04
CA PRO A 226 -33.00 26.34 -11.48
C PRO A 226 -32.79 25.08 -10.62
N PRO A 227 -31.60 24.44 -10.67
CA PRO A 227 -31.30 23.30 -9.83
C PRO A 227 -31.37 23.68 -8.34
N PRO A 228 -31.72 22.74 -7.45
CA PRO A 228 -31.86 23.00 -6.02
C PRO A 228 -30.57 23.60 -5.45
N ARG A 229 -30.73 24.67 -4.66
CA ARG A 229 -29.61 25.41 -4.08
C ARG A 229 -28.74 24.45 -3.26
N PRO A 230 -27.41 24.40 -3.50
CA PRO A 230 -26.52 23.63 -2.64
C PRO A 230 -26.57 24.21 -1.22
N MET A 231 -26.56 23.33 -0.23
CA MET A 231 -26.55 23.71 1.18
C MET A 231 -25.39 24.65 1.47
N SER A 232 -25.63 25.67 2.31
CA SER A 232 -24.60 26.62 2.69
C SER A 232 -23.43 25.90 3.36
N ALA A 233 -22.20 26.33 3.08
CA ALA A 233 -20.98 25.75 3.66
C ALA A 233 -21.03 25.70 5.20
N LEU A 234 -21.74 26.63 5.83
CA LEU A 234 -21.93 26.65 7.28
C LEU A 234 -22.82 25.51 7.79
N GLN A 235 -23.81 25.09 7.00
CA GLN A 235 -24.68 23.94 7.31
C GLN A 235 -23.92 22.61 7.15
N GLY A 236 -23.06 22.51 6.12
CA GLY A 236 -22.18 21.36 5.94
C GLY A 236 -21.16 21.20 7.07
N PHE A 237 -20.58 22.33 7.53
CA PHE A 237 -19.65 22.34 8.66
C PHE A 237 -20.31 21.92 9.98
N GLY A 238 -21.53 22.41 10.27
CA GLY A 238 -22.29 22.01 11.47
C GLY A 238 -22.58 20.51 11.51
N LEU A 239 -22.97 19.92 10.39
CA LEU A 239 -23.21 18.47 10.28
C LEU A 239 -21.91 17.68 10.47
N GLY A 240 -20.79 18.17 9.92
CA GLY A 240 -19.47 17.56 10.06
C GLY A 240 -18.97 17.53 11.51
N LEU A 241 -19.15 18.61 12.27
CA LEU A 241 -18.77 18.64 13.69
C LEU A 241 -19.59 17.66 14.54
N LEU A 242 -20.88 17.51 14.26
CA LEU A 242 -21.72 16.55 14.99
C LEU A 242 -21.31 15.10 14.71
N LEU A 243 -21.01 14.75 13.45
CA LEU A 243 -20.50 13.43 13.10
C LEU A 243 -19.10 13.18 13.69
N GLY A 244 -18.22 14.19 13.68
CA GLY A 244 -16.90 14.09 14.29
C GLY A 244 -16.97 13.84 15.80
N ALA A 245 -17.86 14.55 16.51
CA ALA A 245 -18.08 14.36 17.94
C ALA A 245 -18.64 12.96 18.26
N PHE A 246 -19.53 12.42 17.42
CA PHE A 246 -20.09 11.08 17.58
C PHE A 246 -19.03 9.99 17.36
N VAL A 247 -18.15 10.13 16.38
CA VAL A 247 -17.04 9.18 16.14
C VAL A 247 -16.02 9.23 17.27
N LEU A 248 -15.67 10.44 17.75
CA LEU A 248 -14.76 10.62 18.87
C LEU A 248 -15.30 10.00 20.16
N THR A 249 -16.58 10.24 20.48
CA THR A 249 -17.22 9.64 21.67
C THR A 249 -17.38 8.13 21.54
N GLY A 250 -17.74 7.62 20.35
CA GLY A 250 -17.81 6.18 20.08
C GLY A 250 -16.45 5.49 20.24
N THR A 251 -15.38 6.10 19.73
CA THR A 251 -14.01 5.55 19.83
C THR A 251 -13.47 5.63 21.27
N TRP A 252 -13.78 6.71 21.99
CA TRP A 252 -13.43 6.85 23.41
C TRP A 252 -14.12 5.79 24.29
N LEU A 253 -15.42 5.56 24.09
CA LEU A 253 -16.17 4.57 24.86
C LEU A 253 -15.82 3.13 24.45
N GLY A 254 -15.65 2.85 23.16
CA GLY A 254 -15.44 1.51 22.64
C GLY A 254 -13.99 1.00 22.73
N PHE A 255 -13.00 1.89 22.64
CA PHE A 255 -11.59 1.50 22.59
C PHE A 255 -10.79 2.00 23.80
N TYR A 256 -11.02 3.24 24.25
CA TYR A 256 -10.19 3.83 25.30
C TYR A 256 -10.54 3.31 26.71
N ARG A 257 -11.83 3.15 27.04
CA ARG A 257 -12.26 2.57 28.33
C ARG A 257 -11.78 1.13 28.58
N PRO A 258 -11.93 0.16 27.66
CA PRO A 258 -11.46 -1.20 27.92
C PRO A 258 -9.93 -1.27 27.99
N LEU A 259 -9.22 -0.41 27.24
CA LEU A 259 -7.75 -0.33 27.32
C LEU A 259 -7.29 0.16 28.70
N GLN A 260 -7.95 1.18 29.27
CA GLN A 260 -7.64 1.64 30.63
C GLN A 260 -7.89 0.56 31.68
N GLN A 261 -8.98 -0.22 31.56
CA GLN A 261 -9.25 -1.33 32.48
C GLN A 261 -8.16 -2.42 32.42
N GLN A 262 -7.63 -2.71 31.23
CA GLN A 262 -6.52 -3.66 31.08
C GLN A 262 -5.22 -3.16 31.71
N PHE A 263 -4.89 -1.87 31.56
CA PHE A 263 -3.69 -1.29 32.19
C PHE A 263 -3.79 -1.25 33.71
N THR A 264 -4.95 -0.91 34.28
CA THR A 264 -5.15 -0.94 35.74
C THR A 264 -5.03 -2.38 36.28
N ALA A 265 -5.64 -3.36 35.61
CA ALA A 265 -5.55 -4.77 36.01
C ALA A 265 -4.10 -5.31 35.97
N LEU A 266 -3.31 -4.93 34.97
CA LEU A 266 -1.89 -5.31 34.90
C LEU A 266 -1.06 -4.67 36.01
N THR A 267 -1.38 -3.44 36.39
CA THR A 267 -0.69 -2.72 37.47
C THR A 267 -0.99 -3.35 38.84
N ASP A 268 -2.25 -3.74 39.09
CA ASP A 268 -2.66 -4.43 40.33
C ASP A 268 -2.05 -5.84 40.43
N THR A 269 -1.95 -6.55 39.31
CA THR A 269 -1.33 -7.89 39.28
C THR A 269 0.17 -7.81 39.58
N CYS A 270 0.86 -6.78 39.07
CA CYS A 270 2.28 -6.56 39.34
C CYS A 270 2.56 -6.24 40.82
N LEU A 271 1.70 -5.43 41.45
CA LEU A 271 1.75 -5.14 42.89
C LEU A 271 1.50 -6.39 43.76
N SER A 272 0.66 -7.32 43.30
CA SER A 272 0.41 -8.61 43.97
C SER A 272 1.64 -9.53 43.92
N TYR A 273 2.33 -9.62 42.78
CA TYR A 273 3.56 -10.43 42.66
C TYR A 273 4.73 -9.88 43.49
N THR A 274 4.83 -8.56 43.68
CA THR A 274 5.85 -7.96 44.56
C THR A 274 5.62 -8.27 46.05
N ASN A 275 4.39 -8.57 46.47
CA ASN A 275 4.08 -8.96 47.86
C ASN A 275 4.39 -10.42 48.17
N ILE A 276 4.50 -11.29 47.15
CA ILE A 276 4.84 -12.71 47.32
C ILE A 276 6.36 -12.89 47.46
N LEU A 277 7.15 -12.00 46.84
CA LEU A 277 8.62 -12.08 46.83
C LEU A 277 9.29 -11.41 48.05
N THR A 278 8.56 -10.64 48.86
CA THR A 278 9.09 -9.95 50.05
C THR A 278 8.75 -10.63 51.37
N ARG A 279 8.12 -11.82 51.38
CA ARG A 279 7.96 -12.61 52.61
C ARG A 279 9.30 -13.28 52.98
N PRO A 280 9.92 -12.97 54.13
CA PRO A 280 11.13 -13.66 54.56
C PRO A 280 10.80 -15.13 54.89
N ARG A 281 11.41 -16.05 54.15
CA ARG A 281 11.40 -17.49 54.45
C ARG A 281 12.30 -17.75 55.66
N VAL A 282 11.69 -18.02 56.83
CA VAL A 282 12.40 -18.59 57.98
C VAL A 282 12.80 -20.03 57.61
N ILE A 283 14.10 -20.29 57.54
CA ILE A 283 14.66 -21.62 57.30
C ILE A 283 14.88 -22.27 58.68
N GLU A 284 14.04 -23.25 59.04
CA GLU A 284 14.32 -24.15 60.17
C GLU A 284 15.38 -25.18 59.74
N LEU A 285 16.56 -25.10 60.35
CA LEU A 285 17.65 -26.07 60.23
C LEU A 285 17.35 -27.29 61.14
N PHE A 286 17.12 -28.45 60.53
CA PHE A 286 17.11 -29.74 61.23
C PHE A 286 18.54 -30.15 61.62
N PRO A 287 18.82 -30.52 62.89
CA PRO A 287 20.11 -31.07 63.28
C PRO A 287 20.15 -32.60 63.12
N HIS A 288 21.24 -33.07 62.51
CA HIS A 288 21.65 -34.48 62.43
C HIS A 288 21.84 -35.12 63.81
N ARG A 289 21.30 -36.33 64.02
CA ARG A 289 21.69 -37.21 65.13
C ARG A 289 22.29 -38.51 64.59
N LEU A 290 23.59 -38.67 64.87
CA LEU A 290 24.42 -39.84 64.62
C LEU A 290 23.92 -41.06 65.42
N ILE A 291 23.76 -42.20 64.76
CA ILE A 291 23.52 -43.50 65.39
C ILE A 291 24.89 -44.09 65.75
N SER A 292 25.18 -44.18 67.04
CA SER A 292 26.36 -44.88 67.58
C SER A 292 26.04 -46.36 67.76
N ILE A 293 26.74 -47.21 67.02
CA ILE A 293 26.76 -48.66 67.20
C ILE A 293 27.70 -48.95 68.39
N LYS A 294 27.19 -49.59 69.44
CA LYS A 294 28.01 -50.27 70.46
C LYS A 294 27.51 -51.70 70.62
N ASN A 295 28.43 -52.63 70.37
CA ASN A 295 28.30 -54.06 70.65
C ASN A 295 28.59 -54.37 72.12
N THR A 296 28.24 -55.61 72.50
CA THR A 296 28.62 -56.42 73.68
C THR A 296 27.90 -56.05 74.99
N THR A 297 27.29 -56.99 75.73
CA THR A 297 27.61 -58.41 76.00
C THR A 297 26.35 -59.19 76.32
#